data_AF-A0A7V4IZG3-F1
#
_entry.id   AF-A0A7V4IZG3-F1
#
_cell.length_a   1.000
_cell.length_b   1.000
_cell.length_c   1.000
_cell.angle_alpha   90.00
_cell.angle_beta   90.00
_cell.angle_gamma   90.00
#
_symmetry.space_group_name_H-M   'P 1'
#
loop_
_entity.id
_entity.type
_entity.pdbx_description
1 polymer ?
#
loop_
_entity_poly.entity_id
_entity_poly.type
_entity_poly.pdbx_seq_one_letter_code
_entity_poly.pdbx_strand_id
1 'polypeptide(L)' 'MRLDKDPVLIGRSTACDICFKLPNVSRNHAQIIYIDESYLIEDLESTNGTYVNNVRIKKC' A
#
# COMPACT_ATOMS: atom_id res chain seq x y z
N MET A 1 16.61 5.70 -5.67
CA MET A 1 16.00 4.44 -6.12
C MET A 1 14.55 4.75 -6.43
N ARG A 2 14.16 4.69 -7.71
CA ARG A 2 12.79 4.91 -8.18
C ARG A 2 12.07 3.55 -8.16
N LEU A 3 10.81 3.47 -7.74
CA LEU A 3 10.00 2.29 -7.99
C LEU A 3 9.68 2.24 -9.49
N ASP A 4 9.93 1.11 -10.14
CA ASP A 4 9.83 0.96 -11.61
C ASP A 4 8.38 1.08 -12.13
N LYS A 5 7.41 1.07 -11.21
CA LYS A 5 5.98 1.16 -11.46
C LYS A 5 5.34 2.12 -10.46
N ASP A 6 4.37 2.89 -10.92
CA ASP A 6 3.67 3.90 -10.12
C ASP A 6 2.19 3.95 -10.57
N PRO A 7 1.21 3.70 -9.69
CA PRO A 7 1.36 3.31 -8.29
C PRO A 7 1.86 1.87 -8.12
N VAL A 8 2.57 1.61 -7.01
CA VAL A 8 2.87 0.24 -6.56
C VAL A 8 1.72 -0.24 -5.68
N LEU A 9 1.03 -1.29 -6.12
CA LEU A 9 -0.10 -1.86 -5.40
C LEU A 9 0.36 -2.90 -4.37
N ILE A 10 -0.18 -2.78 -3.17
CA ILE A 10 0.07 -3.70 -2.05
C ILE A 10 -1.25 -4.35 -1.66
N GLY A 11 -1.27 -5.67 -1.55
CA GLY A 11 -2.48 -6.37 -1.14
C GLY A 11 -2.37 -7.88 -1.19
N ARG A 12 -3.48 -8.57 -0.91
CA ARG A 12 -3.56 -10.04 -0.96
C ARG A 12 -3.83 -10.58 -2.36
N SER A 13 -4.34 -9.75 -3.26
CA SER A 13 -4.59 -10.15 -4.63
C SER A 13 -3.27 -10.50 -5.32
N THR A 14 -3.27 -11.53 -6.17
CA THR A 14 -2.13 -11.84 -7.05
C THR A 14 -1.92 -10.80 -8.14
N ALA A 15 -2.87 -9.86 -8.30
CA ALA A 15 -2.74 -8.72 -9.20
C ALA A 15 -1.96 -7.54 -8.60
N CYS A 16 -1.64 -7.57 -7.30
CA CYS A 16 -0.82 -6.55 -6.64
C CYS A 16 0.67 -6.77 -6.93
N ASP A 17 1.42 -5.68 -7.02
CA ASP A 17 2.88 -5.71 -7.22
C ASP A 17 3.59 -6.32 -6.01
N ILE A 18 3.10 -6.00 -4.81
CA ILE A 18 3.52 -6.61 -3.55
C ILE A 18 2.35 -7.42 -3.01
N CYS A 19 2.45 -8.75 -3.16
CA CYS A 19 1.40 -9.68 -2.79
C CYS A 19 1.67 -10.33 -1.43
N PHE A 20 0.81 -10.08 -0.43
CA PHE A 20 0.83 -10.74 0.87
C PHE A 20 -0.33 -11.73 0.99
N LYS A 21 -0.02 -13.04 0.94
CA LYS A 21 -1.01 -14.13 1.05
C LYS A 21 -1.47 -14.38 2.50
N LEU A 22 -1.87 -13.33 3.21
CA LEU A 22 -2.32 -13.39 4.60
C LEU A 22 -3.79 -12.98 4.70
N PRO A 23 -4.62 -13.68 5.50
CA PRO A 23 -6.06 -13.44 5.55
C PRO A 23 -6.43 -12.05 6.09
N ASN A 24 -5.53 -11.42 6.85
CA ASN A 24 -5.72 -10.08 7.42
C ASN A 24 -5.34 -8.94 6.44
N VAL A 25 -4.92 -9.25 5.22
CA VAL A 25 -4.61 -8.26 4.19
C VAL A 25 -5.76 -8.20 3.17
N SER A 26 -6.35 -7.01 2.99
CA SER A 26 -7.31 -6.74 1.91
C SER A 26 -6.75 -7.07 0.52
N ARG A 27 -7.64 -7.39 -0.43
CA ARG A 27 -7.22 -7.72 -1.81
C ARG A 27 -6.42 -6.58 -2.44
N ASN A 28 -6.90 -5.35 -2.30
CA ASN A 28 -6.18 -4.11 -2.54
C ASN A 28 -6.11 -3.42 -1.19
N HIS A 29 -4.93 -3.34 -0.58
CA HIS A 29 -4.78 -2.90 0.81
C HIS A 29 -4.26 -1.47 0.90
N ALA A 30 -3.17 -1.21 0.18
CA ALA A 30 -2.54 0.09 0.15
C ALA A 30 -1.87 0.29 -1.21
N GLN A 31 -1.49 1.53 -1.50
CA GLN A 31 -0.64 1.85 -2.64
C GLN A 31 0.47 2.81 -2.22
N ILE A 32 1.59 2.73 -2.94
CA ILE A 32 2.67 3.71 -2.85
C ILE A 32 2.67 4.48 -4.18
N ILE A 33 2.67 5.80 -4.09
CA ILE A 33 2.67 6.71 -5.24
C ILE A 33 3.89 7.62 -5.15
N TYR A 34 4.52 7.95 -6.27
CA TYR A 34 5.60 8.94 -6.30
C TYR A 34 5.08 10.30 -6.79
N ILE A 35 5.00 11.28 -5.89
CA ILE A 35 4.44 12.61 -6.15
C ILE A 35 5.35 13.66 -5.49
N ASP A 36 5.58 14.78 -6.17
CA ASP A 36 6.36 15.93 -5.66
C ASP A 36 7.73 15.51 -5.08
N GLU A 37 8.46 14.69 -5.85
CA GLU A 37 9.77 14.14 -5.47
C GLU A 37 9.79 13.22 -4.23
N SER A 38 8.61 12.88 -3.71
CA SER A 38 8.42 12.09 -2.48
C SER A 38 7.58 10.83 -2.72
N TYR A 39 7.70 9.85 -1.83
CA TYR A 39 6.80 8.69 -1.82
C TYR A 39 5.71 8.92 -0.81
N LEU A 40 4.49 8.66 -1.25
CA LEU A 40 3.29 8.71 -0.44
C LEU A 40 2.71 7.30 -0.33
N ILE A 41 2.35 6.88 0.87
CA ILE A 41 1.57 5.66 1.09
C ILE A 41 0.11 6.00 1.41
N GLU A 42 -0.81 5.30 0.79
CA GLU A 42 -2.26 5.51 0.95
C GLU A 42 -2.98 4.18 1.22
N ASP A 43 -3.83 4.17 2.25
CA ASP A 43 -4.71 3.05 2.62
C ASP A 43 -5.92 3.00 1.67
N LEU A 44 -6.11 1.88 0.98
CA LEU A 44 -7.20 1.67 0.03
C LEU A 44 -8.44 1.08 0.71
N GLU A 45 -8.87 1.72 1.81
CA GLU A 45 -9.99 1.26 2.64
C GLU A 45 -9.83 -0.20 3.12
N SER A 46 -8.61 -0.53 3.54
CA SER A 46 -8.33 -1.89 3.97
C SER A 46 -9.11 -2.25 5.25
N THR A 47 -9.46 -3.53 5.40
CA THR A 47 -10.28 -4.01 6.53
C THR A 47 -9.59 -3.77 7.86
N ASN A 48 -8.28 -4.01 7.93
CA ASN A 48 -7.50 -3.86 9.16
C ASN A 48 -6.76 -2.52 9.25
N GLY A 49 -6.77 -1.70 8.19
CA GLY A 49 -6.04 -0.44 8.13
C GLY A 49 -4.54 -0.61 7.84
N THR A 50 -3.95 0.48 7.37
CA THR A 50 -2.50 0.60 7.15
C THR A 50 -1.84 1.30 8.33
N TYR A 51 -0.65 0.83 8.73
CA TYR A 51 0.12 1.37 9.85
C TYR A 51 1.54 1.68 9.44
N VAL A 52 2.04 2.86 9.81
CA VAL A 52 3.43 3.30 9.65
C VAL A 52 3.96 3.70 11.02
N ASN A 53 5.07 3.09 11.45
CA ASN A 53 5.65 3.32 12.78
C ASN A 53 4.61 3.19 13.92
N ASN A 54 3.80 2.13 13.87
CA ASN A 54 2.73 1.82 14.82
C ASN A 54 1.56 2.83 14.86
N VAL A 55 1.53 3.81 13.97
CA VAL A 55 0.43 4.77 13.84
C VAL A 55 -0.45 4.38 12.66
N ARG A 56 -1.78 4.31 12.89
CA ARG A 56 -2.74 4.06 11.80
C ARG A 56 -2.83 5.29 10.91
N ILE A 57 -2.68 5.09 9.61
CA ILE A 57 -2.73 6.18 8.62
C ILE A 57 -3.82 5.93 7.60
N LYS A 58 -4.31 7.03 7.02
CA LYS A 58 -5.05 6.98 5.75
C LYS A 58 -4.13 7.32 4.58
N LYS A 59 -3.25 8.28 4.79
CA LYS A 59 -2.29 8.77 3.80
C LYS A 59 -1.14 9.49 4.52
N CYS A 60 0.10 9.24 4.14
CA CYS A 60 1.29 9.95 4.65
C CYS A 60 2.44 9.92 3.65
#